data_AF-A0AA96EG37-F1
#
_entry.id   AF-A0AA96EG37-F1
#
_cell.length_a   1.000
_cell.length_b   1.000
_cell.length_c   1.000
_cell.angle_alpha   90.00
_cell.angle_beta   90.00
_cell.angle_gamma   90.00
#
_symmetry.space_group_name_H-M   'P 1'
#
loop_
_entity.id
_entity.type
_entity.pdbx_description
1 polymer ?
#
loop_
_entity_poly.entity_id
_entity_poly.type
_entity_poly.pdbx_seq_one_letter_code
_entity_poly.pdbx_strand_id
1 'polypeptide(L)'
;MQRDVPNASRRTGSGPKSLTECGPFTTLARKASELEALDRALRQTLPSPLREQVRFANLRDSRLVFLAPSPAVASRLRLMQTQILAAAHAVGVRAGYLTVKVAPLPPAETVPDRSKPLSPAAANHLKAAAISVTDTELQRLFLELASIAETSGSRNKSGE
;
A
#
# COMPACT_ATOMS: atom_id res chain seq x y z
N MET A 1 -55.47 -17.72 -21.30
CA MET A 1 -54.32 -18.33 -20.58
C MET A 1 -53.06 -17.56 -20.95
N GLN A 2 -52.81 -16.45 -20.24
CA GLN A 2 -51.72 -15.52 -20.50
C GLN A 2 -50.54 -15.94 -19.62
N ARG A 3 -49.39 -16.29 -20.21
CA ARG A 3 -48.16 -16.57 -19.45
C ARG A 3 -47.37 -15.29 -19.34
N ASP A 4 -47.35 -14.78 -18.12
CA ASP A 4 -46.52 -13.68 -17.65
C ASP A 4 -45.04 -14.07 -17.78
N VAL A 5 -44.23 -13.25 -18.44
CA VAL A 5 -42.78 -13.46 -18.58
C VAL A 5 -42.10 -12.49 -17.63
N PRO A 6 -41.36 -12.95 -16.60
CA PRO A 6 -40.70 -12.04 -15.69
C PRO A 6 -39.51 -11.38 -16.40
N ASN A 7 -39.66 -10.08 -16.68
CA ASN A 7 -38.58 -9.23 -17.15
C ASN A 7 -37.60 -8.97 -15.98
N ALA A 8 -36.63 -9.86 -15.81
CA ALA A 8 -35.53 -9.66 -14.87
C ALA A 8 -34.61 -8.56 -15.42
N SER A 9 -34.87 -7.33 -14.99
CA SER A 9 -33.99 -6.17 -15.18
C SER A 9 -32.57 -6.54 -14.73
N ARG A 10 -31.66 -6.74 -15.69
CA ARG A 10 -30.22 -6.89 -15.43
C ARG A 10 -29.76 -5.64 -14.70
N ARG A 11 -29.52 -5.77 -13.40
CA ARG A 11 -28.77 -4.79 -12.62
C ARG A 11 -27.40 -4.66 -13.25
N THR A 12 -27.20 -3.63 -14.08
CA THR A 12 -25.87 -3.12 -14.45
C THR A 12 -25.26 -2.49 -13.20
N GLY A 13 -24.81 -3.33 -12.28
CA GLY A 13 -24.00 -2.88 -11.16
C GLY A 13 -22.68 -2.36 -11.71
N SER A 14 -22.42 -1.07 -11.53
CA SER A 14 -21.09 -0.49 -11.73
C SER A 14 -20.05 -1.41 -11.07
N GLY A 15 -19.12 -1.95 -11.86
CA GLY A 15 -18.00 -2.72 -11.35
C GLY A 15 -17.13 -1.89 -10.39
N PRO A 16 -16.17 -2.54 -9.70
CA PRO A 16 -15.22 -1.82 -8.86
C PRO A 16 -14.49 -0.78 -9.71
N LYS A 17 -14.58 0.48 -9.30
CA LYS A 17 -13.89 1.60 -9.95
C LYS A 17 -12.41 1.55 -9.59
N SER A 18 -11.55 2.00 -10.51
CA SER A 18 -10.12 2.14 -10.20
C SER A 18 -9.93 3.08 -9.01
N LEU A 19 -8.98 2.78 -8.13
CA LEU A 19 -8.60 3.68 -7.02
C LEU A 19 -8.20 5.07 -7.53
N THR A 20 -7.62 5.16 -8.73
CA THR A 20 -7.24 6.42 -9.37
C THR A 20 -8.44 7.26 -9.85
N GLU A 21 -9.63 6.67 -9.98
CA GLU A 21 -10.86 7.40 -10.33
C GLU A 21 -11.54 8.00 -9.10
N CYS A 22 -11.09 7.61 -7.90
CA CYS A 22 -11.59 8.16 -6.65
C CYS A 22 -10.87 9.47 -6.33
N GLY A 23 -11.51 10.61 -6.64
CA GLY A 23 -10.93 11.96 -6.42
C GLY A 23 -10.32 12.23 -5.02
N PRO A 24 -10.95 11.75 -3.92
CA PRO A 24 -10.33 11.83 -2.59
C PRO A 24 -9.01 11.06 -2.48
N PHE A 25 -8.93 9.89 -3.11
CA PHE A 25 -7.70 9.08 -3.12
C PHE A 25 -6.59 9.75 -3.92
N THR A 26 -6.88 10.29 -5.10
CA THR A 26 -5.84 10.97 -5.91
C THR A 26 -5.26 12.19 -5.20
N THR A 27 -6.09 12.94 -4.47
CA THR A 27 -5.65 14.05 -3.63
C THR A 27 -4.74 13.57 -2.51
N LEU A 28 -5.11 12.49 -1.82
CA LEU A 28 -4.30 11.89 -0.76
C LEU A 28 -2.97 11.34 -1.30
N ALA A 29 -3.00 10.64 -2.44
CA ALA A 29 -1.81 10.09 -3.08
C ALA A 29 -0.83 11.19 -3.49
N ARG A 30 -1.32 12.26 -4.11
CA ARG A 30 -0.49 13.44 -4.44
C ARG A 30 0.15 14.04 -3.18
N LYS A 31 -0.63 14.21 -2.11
CA LYS A 31 -0.11 14.73 -0.83
C LYS A 31 0.94 13.83 -0.20
N ALA A 32 0.74 12.51 -0.26
CA ALA A 32 1.73 11.54 0.20
C ALA A 32 3.03 11.66 -0.59
N SER A 33 2.96 11.75 -1.93
CA SER A 33 4.15 11.93 -2.79
C SER A 33 4.88 13.26 -2.53
N GLU A 34 4.15 14.36 -2.30
CA GLU A 34 4.74 15.65 -1.92
C GLU A 34 5.52 15.53 -0.59
N LEU A 35 4.93 14.86 0.41
CA LEU A 35 5.58 14.64 1.70
C LEU A 35 6.80 13.72 1.59
N GLU A 36 6.74 12.69 0.75
CA GLU A 36 7.85 11.76 0.53
C GLU A 36 9.04 12.44 -0.19
N ALA A 37 8.75 13.28 -1.18
CA ALA A 37 9.78 14.07 -1.85
C ALA A 37 10.47 15.02 -0.87
N LEU A 38 9.69 15.67 0.00
CA LEU A 38 10.23 16.55 1.04
C LEU A 38 11.05 15.78 2.09
N ASP A 39 10.57 14.64 2.56
CA ASP A 39 11.31 13.75 3.46
C ASP A 39 12.67 13.38 2.88
N ARG A 40 12.70 12.99 1.59
CA ARG A 40 13.92 12.63 0.87
C ARG A 40 14.91 13.79 0.79
N ALA A 41 14.43 14.99 0.45
CA ALA A 41 15.27 16.19 0.37
C ALA A 41 15.86 16.57 1.75
N LEU A 42 15.04 16.59 2.80
CA LEU A 42 15.50 16.90 4.17
C LEU A 42 16.47 15.87 4.71
N ARG A 43 16.33 14.61 4.31
CA ARG A 43 17.26 13.55 4.69
C ARG A 43 18.61 13.69 4.03
N GLN A 44 18.66 14.09 2.77
CA GLN A 44 19.92 14.32 2.05
C GLN A 44 20.78 15.40 2.71
N THR A 45 20.19 16.29 3.51
CA THR A 45 20.94 17.29 4.27
C THR A 45 21.39 16.81 5.66
N LEU A 46 20.91 15.66 6.14
CA LEU A 46 21.32 15.07 7.42
C LEU A 46 22.57 14.19 7.25
N PRO A 47 23.47 14.14 8.25
CA PRO A 47 24.63 13.25 8.24
C PRO A 47 24.23 11.79 8.46
N SER A 48 25.02 10.85 7.92
CA SER A 48 24.94 9.44 8.30
C SER A 48 25.45 9.26 9.74
N PRO A 49 24.83 8.43 10.61
CA PRO A 49 23.73 7.49 10.35
C PRO A 49 22.32 8.04 10.65
N LEU A 50 22.18 9.33 10.99
CA LEU A 50 20.88 9.92 11.37
C LEU A 50 19.85 9.86 10.24
N ARG A 51 20.31 10.07 9.00
CA ARG A 51 19.50 10.01 7.77
C ARG A 51 18.65 8.73 7.65
N GLU A 52 19.20 7.59 8.07
CA GLU A 52 18.58 6.28 7.92
C GLU A 52 17.60 5.97 9.05
N GLN A 53 17.89 6.46 10.25
CA GLN A 53 17.13 6.18 11.46
C GLN A 53 15.90 7.09 11.61
N VAL A 54 15.95 8.29 11.02
CA VAL A 54 14.94 9.33 11.19
C VAL A 54 13.99 9.36 10.00
N ARG A 55 12.73 9.75 10.22
CA ARG A 55 11.72 9.95 9.16
C ARG A 55 11.03 11.30 9.36
N PHE A 56 10.88 12.10 8.31
CA PHE A 56 10.01 13.27 8.34
C PHE A 56 8.56 12.81 8.33
N ALA A 57 7.75 13.35 9.24
CA ALA A 57 6.34 13.00 9.36
C ALA A 57 5.43 14.04 8.68
N ASN A 58 5.64 15.32 8.97
CA ASN A 58 4.75 16.36 8.47
C ASN A 58 5.33 17.77 8.66
N LEU A 59 4.82 18.72 7.90
CA LEU A 59 4.94 20.15 8.13
C LEU A 59 3.59 20.68 8.62
N ARG A 60 3.53 21.14 9.86
CA ARG A 60 2.29 21.66 10.47
C ARG A 60 2.54 23.01 11.11
N ASP A 61 1.74 24.02 10.79
CA ASP A 61 1.80 25.36 11.41
C ASP A 61 3.24 25.94 11.41
N SER A 62 3.95 25.79 10.29
CA SER A 62 5.38 26.15 10.14
C SER A 62 6.33 25.41 11.09
N ARG A 63 5.97 24.19 11.51
CA ARG A 63 6.80 23.30 12.32
C ARG A 63 7.12 22.03 11.54
N LEU A 64 8.41 21.70 11.45
CA LEU A 64 8.86 20.40 10.92
C LEU A 64 8.70 19.34 11.99
N VAL A 65 7.97 18.27 11.67
CA VAL A 65 7.78 17.14 12.56
C VAL A 65 8.63 15.98 12.08
N PHE A 66 9.54 15.52 12.93
CA PHE A 66 10.36 14.33 12.70
C PHE A 66 10.01 13.21 13.68
N LEU A 67 10.10 11.99 13.19
CA LEU A 67 10.02 10.75 13.97
C LEU A 67 11.41 10.23 14.24
N ALA A 68 11.69 9.99 15.51
CA ALA A 68 12.91 9.36 15.99
C ALA A 68 12.59 7.99 16.59
N PRO A 69 13.39 6.94 16.31
CA PRO A 69 13.18 5.60 16.83
C PRO A 69 13.52 5.50 18.32
N SER A 70 14.34 6.42 18.85
CA SER A 70 14.74 6.45 20.25
C SER A 70 14.91 7.88 20.77
N PRO A 71 14.86 8.09 22.10
CA PRO A 71 15.13 9.39 22.71
C PRO A 71 16.54 9.91 22.41
N ALA A 72 17.54 9.03 22.30
CA ALA A 72 18.91 9.42 21.95
C ALA A 72 18.99 10.06 20.56
N VAL A 73 18.30 9.47 19.58
CA VAL A 73 18.19 10.03 18.22
C VAL A 73 17.41 11.35 18.24
N ALA A 74 16.35 11.44 19.06
CA ALA A 74 15.60 12.68 19.19
C ALA A 74 16.43 13.84 19.75
N SER A 75 17.27 13.58 20.76
CA SER A 75 18.19 14.58 21.31
C SER A 75 19.19 15.05 20.26
N ARG A 76 19.75 14.14 19.45
CA ARG A 76 20.65 14.50 18.34
C ARG A 76 19.97 15.40 17.30
N LEU A 77 18.73 15.11 16.93
CA LEU A 77 17.96 15.96 16.02
C LEU A 77 17.74 17.37 16.57
N ARG A 78 17.43 17.49 17.87
CA ARG A 78 17.24 18.80 18.53
C ARG A 78 18.53 19.62 18.54
N LEU A 79 19.68 18.97 18.79
CA LEU A 79 20.98 19.65 18.69
C LEU A 79 21.27 20.19 17.28
N MET A 80 20.76 19.50 16.25
CA MET A 80 20.92 19.90 14.84
C MET A 80 19.80 20.81 14.33
N GLN A 81 18.91 21.31 15.19
CA GLN A 81 17.71 22.06 14.79
C GLN A 81 18.03 23.19 13.81
N THR A 82 19.02 24.03 14.11
CA THR A 82 19.38 25.18 13.26
C THR A 82 19.79 24.74 11.85
N GLN A 83 20.58 23.67 11.74
CA GLN A 83 21.02 23.14 10.44
C GLN A 83 19.85 22.55 9.65
N ILE A 84 18.95 21.83 10.33
CA ILE A 84 17.76 21.24 9.72
C ILE A 84 16.82 22.33 9.20
N LEU A 85 16.59 23.38 9.97
CA LEU A 85 15.77 24.51 9.55
C LEU A 85 16.41 25.26 8.37
N ALA A 86 17.71 25.52 8.42
CA ALA A 86 18.43 26.16 7.31
C ALA A 86 18.35 25.33 6.01
N ALA A 87 18.52 24.00 6.12
CA ALA A 87 18.34 23.07 5.01
C ALA A 87 16.91 23.09 4.47
N ALA A 88 15.90 23.08 5.35
CA ALA A 88 14.50 23.15 4.94
C ALA A 88 14.20 24.45 4.18
N HIS A 89 14.75 25.58 4.65
CA HIS A 89 14.64 26.87 3.96
C HIS A 89 15.29 26.85 2.58
N ALA A 90 16.44 26.20 2.42
CA ALA A 90 17.11 26.05 1.12
C ALA A 90 16.27 25.24 0.12
N VAL A 91 15.46 24.29 0.60
CA VAL A 91 14.52 23.49 -0.21
C VAL A 91 13.18 24.24 -0.42
N GLY A 92 13.02 25.46 0.09
CA GLY A 92 11.82 26.28 -0.06
C GLY A 92 10.76 26.08 1.03
N VAL A 93 11.06 25.31 2.09
CA VAL A 93 10.17 25.11 3.23
C VAL A 93 10.44 26.15 4.31
N ARG A 94 9.45 27.01 4.57
CA ARG A 94 9.50 27.99 5.66
C ARG A 94 9.00 27.38 6.96
N ALA A 95 9.92 26.83 7.75
CA ALA A 95 9.63 26.33 9.09
C ALA A 95 10.41 27.12 10.15
N GLY A 96 9.77 27.49 11.25
CA GLY A 96 10.41 28.19 12.36
C GLY A 96 10.81 27.27 13.53
N TYR A 97 10.24 26.07 13.59
CA TYR A 97 10.42 25.16 14.72
C TYR A 97 10.58 23.71 14.28
N LEU A 98 11.40 22.96 15.02
CA LEU A 98 11.56 21.53 14.90
C LEU A 98 10.85 20.83 16.05
N THR A 99 9.91 19.95 15.73
CA THR A 99 9.25 19.06 16.69
C THR A 99 9.71 17.64 16.44
N VAL A 100 10.24 16.97 17.47
CA VAL A 100 10.66 15.58 17.35
C VAL A 100 9.78 14.71 18.23
N LYS A 101 9.11 13.74 17.62
CA LYS A 101 8.32 12.71 18.29
C LYS A 101 9.10 11.41 18.32
N VAL A 102 9.16 10.78 19.48
CA VAL A 102 9.75 9.44 19.61
C VAL A 102 8.66 8.43 19.34
N ALA A 103 8.86 7.61 18.32
CA ALA A 103 7.97 6.52 17.97
C ALA A 103 8.84 5.34 17.52
N PRO A 104 8.56 4.11 17.99
CA PRO A 104 9.21 2.93 17.44
C PRO A 104 9.04 2.92 15.91
N LEU A 105 10.13 2.63 15.18
CA LEU A 105 10.04 2.48 13.73
C LEU A 105 9.05 1.33 13.45
N PRO A 106 8.06 1.51 12.55
CA PRO A 106 7.18 0.41 12.18
C PRO A 106 8.04 -0.78 11.73
N PRO A 107 7.66 -2.02 12.10
CA PRO A 107 8.34 -3.21 11.63
C PRO A 107 8.53 -3.12 10.12
N ALA A 108 9.70 -3.52 9.63
CA ALA A 108 9.96 -3.57 8.19
C ALA A 108 8.78 -4.28 7.52
N GLU A 109 8.28 -3.72 6.42
CA GLU A 109 7.17 -4.30 5.66
C GLU A 109 7.56 -5.74 5.32
N THR A 110 7.02 -6.69 6.09
CA THR A 110 6.99 -8.08 5.68
C THR A 110 6.09 -8.05 4.46
N VAL A 111 6.69 -8.08 3.26
CA VAL A 111 5.97 -8.36 2.02
C VAL A 111 5.08 -9.55 2.37
N PRO A 112 3.73 -9.39 2.36
CA PRO A 112 2.87 -10.46 2.78
C PRO A 112 3.25 -11.68 1.97
N ASP A 113 3.69 -12.72 2.67
CA ASP A 113 4.05 -13.98 2.02
C ASP A 113 2.87 -14.35 1.14
N ARG A 114 3.17 -14.63 -0.13
CA ARG A 114 2.21 -14.63 -1.23
C ARG A 114 0.92 -15.32 -0.78
N SER A 115 -0.21 -14.70 -1.08
CA SER A 115 -1.56 -15.20 -0.77
C SER A 115 -1.61 -16.72 -0.91
N LYS A 116 -1.99 -17.39 0.18
CA LYS A 116 -2.00 -18.85 0.32
C LYS A 116 -2.53 -19.49 -0.97
N PRO A 117 -1.79 -20.44 -1.58
CA PRO A 117 -2.22 -21.04 -2.83
C PRO A 117 -3.59 -21.69 -2.67
N LEU A 118 -4.43 -21.56 -3.70
CA LEU A 118 -5.75 -22.20 -3.75
C LEU A 118 -5.60 -23.70 -3.41
N SER A 119 -6.40 -24.18 -2.46
CA SER A 119 -6.30 -25.56 -2.01
C SER A 119 -6.69 -26.54 -3.14
N PRO A 120 -6.15 -27.78 -3.14
CA PRO A 120 -6.54 -28.80 -4.13
C PRO A 120 -8.04 -29.12 -4.10
N ALA A 121 -8.67 -29.07 -2.92
CA ALA A 121 -10.11 -29.25 -2.77
C ALA A 121 -10.89 -28.14 -3.49
N ALA A 122 -10.46 -26.88 -3.37
CA ALA A 122 -11.07 -25.76 -4.07
C ALA A 122 -10.95 -25.91 -5.60
N ALA A 123 -9.80 -26.37 -6.10
CA ALA A 123 -9.60 -26.64 -7.53
C ALA A 123 -10.58 -27.69 -8.07
N ASN A 124 -10.80 -28.77 -7.31
CA ASN A 124 -11.76 -29.82 -7.68
C ASN A 124 -13.20 -29.30 -7.69
N HIS A 125 -13.58 -28.47 -6.72
CA HIS A 125 -14.90 -27.84 -6.71
C HIS A 125 -15.11 -26.89 -7.90
N LEU A 126 -14.08 -26.14 -8.30
CA LEU A 126 -14.14 -25.26 -9.47
C LEU A 126 -14.29 -26.06 -10.78
N LYS A 127 -13.60 -27.19 -10.91
CA LYS A 127 -13.77 -28.10 -12.06
C LYS A 127 -15.17 -28.72 -12.09
N ALA A 128 -15.69 -29.15 -10.94
CA ALA A 128 -17.06 -29.66 -10.84
C ALA A 128 -18.09 -28.60 -11.23
N ALA A 129 -17.91 -27.35 -10.79
CA ALA A 129 -18.75 -26.23 -11.19
C ALA A 129 -18.66 -25.97 -12.71
N ALA A 130 -17.47 -26.04 -13.31
CA ALA A 130 -17.27 -25.85 -14.75
C ALA A 130 -18.03 -26.90 -15.61
N ILE A 131 -18.22 -28.11 -15.10
CA ILE A 131 -19.00 -29.16 -15.78
C ILE A 131 -20.51 -28.84 -15.75
N SER A 132 -20.98 -28.19 -14.68
CA SER A 132 -22.40 -27.87 -14.50
C SER A 132 -22.87 -26.60 -15.23
N VAL A 133 -21.93 -25.80 -15.76
CA VAL A 133 -22.21 -24.51 -16.40
C VAL A 133 -22.38 -24.69 -17.91
N THR A 134 -23.48 -24.16 -18.46
CA THR A 134 -23.80 -24.21 -19.90
C THR A 134 -23.08 -23.11 -20.71
N ASP A 135 -22.69 -22.03 -20.06
CA ASP A 135 -21.97 -20.92 -20.67
C ASP A 135 -20.49 -21.28 -20.87
N THR A 136 -20.06 -21.30 -22.13
CA THR A 136 -18.71 -21.72 -22.53
C THR A 136 -17.62 -20.74 -22.09
N GLU A 137 -17.92 -19.44 -21.98
CA GLU A 137 -17.00 -18.42 -21.49
C GLU A 137 -16.77 -18.59 -19.99
N LEU A 138 -17.88 -18.76 -19.24
CA LEU A 138 -17.83 -18.96 -17.81
C LEU A 138 -17.17 -20.29 -17.42
N GLN A 139 -17.46 -21.35 -18.18
CA GLN A 139 -16.78 -22.65 -18.03
C GLN A 139 -15.26 -22.51 -18.18
N ARG A 140 -14.81 -21.78 -19.20
CA ARG A 140 -13.37 -21.53 -19.43
C ARG A 140 -12.74 -20.80 -18.25
N LEU A 141 -13.40 -19.77 -17.71
CA LEU A 141 -12.89 -19.02 -16.55
C LEU A 141 -12.77 -19.89 -15.29
N PHE A 142 -13.72 -20.79 -15.05
CA PHE A 142 -13.63 -21.74 -13.93
C PHE A 142 -12.46 -22.71 -14.07
N LEU A 143 -12.21 -23.21 -15.28
CA LEU A 143 -11.05 -24.07 -15.57
C LEU A 143 -9.72 -23.33 -15.44
N GLU A 144 -9.67 -22.08 -15.89
CA GLU A 144 -8.49 -21.21 -15.75
C GLU A 144 -8.16 -20.97 -14.27
N LEU A 145 -9.17 -20.67 -13.46
CA LEU A 145 -9.00 -20.46 -12.01
C LEU A 145 -8.58 -21.74 -11.28
N ALA A 146 -9.07 -22.91 -11.71
CA ALA A 146 -8.63 -24.20 -11.18
C ALA A 146 -7.16 -24.52 -11.52
N SER A 147 -6.67 -24.13 -12.71
CA SER A 147 -5.26 -24.34 -13.12
C SER A 147 -4.27 -23.52 -12.28
N ILE A 148 -4.66 -22.33 -11.82
CA ILE A 148 -3.86 -21.48 -10.93
C ILE A 148 -3.58 -22.19 -9.58
N ALA A 149 -4.49 -23.06 -9.12
CA ALA A 149 -4.28 -23.87 -7.91
C ALA A 149 -3.22 -24.96 -8.10
N GLU A 150 -3.18 -25.60 -9.28
CA GLU A 150 -2.27 -26.71 -9.59
C GLU A 150 -0.82 -26.24 -9.77
N THR A 151 -0.61 -25.11 -10.47
CA THR A 151 0.74 -24.52 -10.63
C THR A 151 1.34 -24.08 -9.29
N SER A 152 0.48 -23.70 -8.34
CA SER A 152 0.93 -23.27 -7.02
C SER A 152 1.27 -24.46 -6.12
N GLY A 153 0.55 -25.58 -6.25
CA GLY A 153 0.85 -26.83 -5.53
C GLY A 153 2.15 -27.50 -5.99
N SER A 154 2.47 -27.44 -7.29
CA SER A 154 3.73 -27.99 -7.82
C SER A 154 4.97 -27.24 -7.32
N ARG A 155 4.86 -25.94 -7.04
CA ARG A 155 5.98 -25.11 -6.60
C ARG A 155 6.35 -25.33 -5.12
N ASN A 156 5.40 -25.82 -4.32
CA ASN A 156 5.59 -26.12 -2.90
C ASN A 156 6.15 -27.53 -2.63
N LYS A 157 6.22 -28.40 -3.65
CA LYS A 157 6.67 -29.80 -3.54
C LYS A 157 8.17 -30.01 -3.80
N SER A 158 8.92 -28.96 -4.15
CA SER A 158 10.35 -29.04 -4.54
C SER A 158 11.31 -28.44 -3.49
N GLY A 159 10.84 -28.20 -2.27
CA GLY A 159 11.61 -27.57 -1.18
C GLY A 159 11.66 -28.38 0.13
N GLU A 160 11.36 -29.68 0.09
CA GLU A 160 11.65 -30.63 1.18
C GLU A 160 12.85 -31.51 0.80
#